data_AF-A0A7V5PYK2-F1
#
_entry.id   AF-A0A7V5PYK2-F1
#
_cell.length_a   1.000
_cell.length_b   1.000
_cell.length_c   1.000
_cell.angle_alpha   90.00
_cell.angle_beta   90.00
_cell.angle_gamma   90.00
#
_symmetry.space_group_name_H-M   'P 1'
#
loop_
_entity.id
_entity.type
_entity.pdbx_description
1 polymer ?
#
loop_
_entity_poly.entity_id
_entity_poly.type
_entity_poly.pdbx_seq_one_letter_code
_entity_poly.pdbx_strand_id
1 'polypeptide(L)'
;MTLDELLEDGQALTTAQAARLLPGTGRGGRLSPATVARWMTKGRRGVVLESVLLGGRRWTTRSALAVFLEAVNRRADEDSAPPLHTTTEPTRVSRTRISEARRAVGLKA
;
A
#
# COMPACT_ATOMS: atom_id res chain seq x y z
N MET A 1 7.29 19.66 3.57
CA MET A 1 7.31 19.70 5.04
C MET A 1 8.38 20.66 5.41
N THR A 2 8.01 21.71 6.12
CA THR A 2 8.99 22.69 6.60
C THR A 2 9.57 22.22 7.95
N LEU A 3 10.67 22.84 8.39
CA LEU A 3 11.23 22.54 9.71
C LEU A 3 10.29 23.00 10.83
N ASP A 4 9.57 24.11 10.62
CA ASP A 4 8.61 24.68 11.56
C ASP A 4 7.46 23.71 11.83
N GLU A 5 6.81 23.26 10.76
CA GLU A 5 5.75 22.22 10.77
C GLU A 5 6.21 20.89 11.41
N LEU A 6 7.49 20.56 11.33
CA LEU A 6 8.04 19.38 12.00
C LEU A 6 8.13 19.56 13.52
N LEU A 7 8.46 20.76 13.98
CA LEU A 7 8.70 21.08 15.38
C LEU A 7 7.41 21.41 16.14
N GLU A 8 6.30 21.67 15.44
CA GLU A 8 4.98 21.84 16.04
C GLU A 8 4.59 20.63 16.93
N ASP A 9 4.23 20.93 18.18
CA ASP A 9 3.56 20.06 19.16
C ASP A 9 4.09 18.62 19.33
N GLY A 10 5.39 18.41 19.10
CA GLY A 10 6.04 17.12 19.32
C GLY A 10 5.55 16.01 18.38
N GLN A 11 5.02 16.36 17.21
CA GLN A 11 4.51 15.39 16.23
C GLN A 11 5.60 14.76 15.36
N ALA A 12 6.86 15.15 15.55
CA ALA A 12 8.01 14.60 14.84
C ALA A 12 8.25 13.12 15.20
N LEU A 13 8.29 12.28 14.17
CA LEU A 13 8.51 10.85 14.25
C LEU A 13 9.73 10.47 13.43
N THR A 14 10.66 9.75 14.06
CA THR A 14 11.69 8.98 13.36
C THR A 14 11.07 7.81 12.60
N THR A 15 11.81 7.23 11.66
CA THR A 15 11.39 6.01 10.93
C THR A 15 10.97 4.86 11.87
N ALA A 16 11.68 4.69 12.98
CA ALA A 16 11.36 3.66 13.98
C ALA A 16 10.07 3.96 14.74
N GLN A 17 9.83 5.22 15.13
CA GLN A 17 8.59 5.62 15.79
C GLN A 17 7.39 5.49 14.85
N ALA A 18 7.51 5.97 13.61
CA ALA A 18 6.46 5.85 12.60
C ALA A 18 6.11 4.37 12.32
N ALA A 19 7.12 3.52 12.15
CA ALA A 19 6.90 2.08 11.91
C ALA A 19 6.18 1.39 13.08
N ARG A 20 6.42 1.87 14.30
CA ARG A 20 5.75 1.36 15.50
C ARG A 20 4.27 1.72 15.54
N LEU A 21 3.84 2.83 14.96
CA LEU A 21 2.43 3.22 14.96
C LEU A 21 1.57 2.36 14.04
N LEU A 22 2.18 1.70 13.05
CA LEU A 22 1.47 0.97 12.03
C LEU A 22 1.43 -0.54 12.31
N PRO A 23 0.29 -1.21 12.04
CA PRO A 23 0.22 -2.65 12.09
C PRO A 23 1.10 -3.27 10.99
N GLY A 24 1.77 -4.37 11.32
CA GLY A 24 2.49 -5.22 10.38
C GLY A 24 1.65 -6.42 9.94
N THR A 25 2.08 -7.09 8.88
CA THR A 25 1.39 -8.25 8.27
C THR A 25 1.63 -9.59 8.99
N GLY A 26 2.44 -9.62 10.06
CA GLY A 26 2.68 -10.82 10.89
C GLY A 26 1.82 -10.85 12.16
N ARG A 27 1.77 -11.99 12.88
CA ARG A 27 1.06 -12.14 14.18
C ARG A 27 1.46 -11.03 15.17
N GLY A 28 0.64 -9.99 15.31
CA GLY A 28 0.88 -8.85 16.20
C GLY A 28 2.11 -8.02 15.88
N GLY A 29 2.69 -8.18 14.68
CA GLY A 29 3.93 -7.51 14.28
C GLY A 29 3.70 -6.02 14.03
N ARG A 30 4.74 -5.21 14.23
CA ARG A 30 4.78 -3.81 13.78
C ARG A 30 5.45 -3.73 12.40
N LEU A 31 5.20 -2.67 11.66
CA LEU A 31 5.89 -2.45 10.38
C LEU A 31 7.40 -2.34 10.61
N SER A 32 8.22 -2.74 9.63
CA SER A 32 9.67 -2.57 9.72
C SER A 32 10.07 -1.11 9.48
N PRO A 33 11.03 -0.54 10.24
CA PRO A 33 11.55 0.81 10.00
C PRO A 33 12.11 1.00 8.58
N ALA A 34 12.68 -0.07 8.00
CA ALA A 34 13.17 -0.09 6.62
C ALA A 34 12.05 0.17 5.59
N THR A 35 10.83 -0.27 5.85
CA THR A 35 9.69 0.00 4.97
C THR A 35 9.35 1.49 4.95
N VAL A 36 9.34 2.12 6.13
CA VAL A 36 9.09 3.57 6.24
C VAL A 36 10.22 4.35 5.57
N ALA A 37 11.49 3.97 5.78
CA ALA A 37 12.62 4.60 5.11
C ALA A 37 12.52 4.49 3.57
N ARG A 38 12.04 3.35 3.06
CA ARG A 38 11.77 3.17 1.63
C ARG A 38 10.65 4.09 1.15
N TRP A 39 9.57 4.27 1.92
CA TRP A 39 8.51 5.21 1.56
C TRP A 39 9.00 6.65 1.49
N MET A 40 9.89 7.06 2.39
CA MET A 40 10.47 8.40 2.36
C MET A 40 11.41 8.63 1.17
N THR A 41 12.12 7.59 0.70
CA THR A 41 13.18 7.72 -0.32
C THR A 41 12.71 7.36 -1.73
N LYS A 42 11.94 6.29 -1.86
CA LYS A 42 11.45 5.74 -3.13
C LYS A 42 9.94 5.82 -3.30
N GLY A 43 9.21 5.99 -2.21
CA GLY A 43 7.76 5.95 -2.21
C GLY A 43 7.16 4.55 -2.42
N ARG A 44 5.86 4.54 -2.71
CA ARG A 44 5.05 3.38 -3.07
C ARG A 44 3.95 3.85 -4.02
N ARG A 45 3.76 3.14 -5.15
CA ARG A 45 2.75 3.51 -6.18
C ARG A 45 2.85 4.99 -6.62
N GLY A 46 4.07 5.48 -6.80
CA GLY A 46 4.33 6.87 -7.20
C GLY A 46 4.08 7.93 -6.12
N VAL A 47 3.61 7.56 -4.92
CA VAL A 47 3.45 8.46 -3.78
C VAL A 47 4.67 8.35 -2.87
N VAL A 48 5.26 9.47 -2.46
CA VAL A 48 6.43 9.51 -1.56
C VAL A 48 6.01 10.04 -0.20
N LEU A 49 6.51 9.42 0.87
CA LEU A 49 6.25 9.91 2.23
C LEU A 49 7.08 11.17 2.48
N GLU A 50 6.38 12.23 2.85
CA GLU A 50 6.97 13.51 3.16
C GLU A 50 7.90 13.40 4.38
N SER A 51 9.11 13.96 4.27
CA SER A 51 10.11 13.89 5.33
C SER A 51 11.15 15.00 5.24
N VAL A 52 11.78 15.31 6.38
CA VAL A 52 12.90 16.24 6.50
C VAL A 52 14.14 15.50 7.00
N LEU A 53 15.31 15.85 6.46
CA LEU A 53 16.60 15.37 6.95
C LEU A 53 17.12 16.32 8.03
N LEU A 54 17.32 15.82 9.25
CA LEU A 54 17.84 16.57 10.38
C LEU A 54 18.84 15.70 11.14
N GLY A 55 20.10 16.19 11.25
CA GLY A 55 21.17 15.46 11.94
C GLY A 55 21.47 14.08 11.35
N GLY A 56 21.38 13.94 10.02
CA GLY A 56 21.58 12.65 9.33
C GLY A 56 20.44 11.64 9.47
N ARG A 57 19.34 12.01 10.14
CA ARG A 57 18.15 11.16 10.33
C ARG A 57 16.96 11.79 9.63
N ARG A 58 16.09 10.94 9.07
CA ARG A 58 14.83 11.40 8.48
C ARG A 58 13.70 11.41 9.51
N TRP A 59 12.92 12.46 9.43
CA TRP A 59 11.79 12.73 10.30
C TRP A 59 10.54 12.96 9.46
N THR A 60 9.39 12.55 9.97
CA THR A 60 8.06 12.76 9.39
C THR A 60 7.11 13.14 10.52
N THR A 61 5.91 13.59 10.18
CA THR A 61 4.84 13.79 11.15
C THR A 61 3.79 12.68 11.02
N ARG A 62 2.87 12.62 12.00
CA ARG A 62 1.70 11.73 11.95
C ARG A 62 0.72 12.11 10.83
N SER A 63 0.54 13.42 10.59
CA SER A 63 -0.31 13.94 9.50
C SER A 63 0.23 13.53 8.14
N ALA A 64 1.53 13.70 7.89
CA ALA A 64 2.17 13.26 6.65
C ALA A 64 2.00 11.75 6.41
N LEU A 65 2.07 10.94 7.47
CA LEU A 65 1.83 9.50 7.38
C LEU A 65 0.38 9.19 6.94
N ALA A 66 -0.60 9.89 7.50
CA ALA A 66 -2.01 9.72 7.16
C ALA A 66 -2.28 10.09 5.69
N VAL A 67 -1.82 11.27 5.26
CA VAL A 67 -1.94 11.75 3.88
C VAL A 67 -1.27 10.79 2.90
N PHE A 68 -0.07 10.30 3.24
CA PHE A 68 0.64 9.31 2.43
C PHE A 68 -0.16 8.02 2.25
N LEU A 69 -0.68 7.45 3.35
CA LEU A 69 -1.40 6.18 3.30
C LEU A 69 -2.72 6.31 2.52
N GLU A 70 -3.43 7.41 2.71
CA GLU A 70 -4.64 7.72 1.93
C GLU A 70 -4.33 7.79 0.43
N ALA A 71 -3.29 8.54 0.04
CA ALA A 71 -2.89 8.65 -1.35
C ALA A 71 -2.42 7.31 -1.95
N VAL A 72 -1.67 6.49 -1.21
CA VAL A 72 -1.23 5.16 -1.66
C VAL A 72 -2.40 4.20 -1.85
N ASN A 73 -3.41 4.27 -0.97
CA ASN A 73 -4.60 3.43 -1.06
C ASN A 73 -5.51 3.89 -2.20
N ARG A 74 -5.70 5.19 -2.39
CA ARG A 74 -6.42 5.73 -3.56
C ARG A 74 -5.82 5.24 -4.88
N ARG A 75 -4.48 5.25 -5.00
CA ARG A 75 -3.78 4.65 -6.16
C ARG A 75 -4.01 3.15 -6.28
N ALA A 76 -4.14 2.43 -5.17
CA ALA A 76 -4.47 1.01 -5.17
C ALA A 76 -5.83 0.74 -5.82
N ASP A 77 -6.81 1.55 -5.46
CA ASP A 77 -8.18 1.41 -5.91
C ASP A 77 -8.29 1.77 -7.40
N GLU A 78 -7.57 2.81 -7.85
CA GLU A 78 -7.39 3.16 -9.26
C GLU A 78 -6.77 2.01 -10.06
N ASP A 79 -5.69 1.40 -9.56
CA ASP A 79 -5.01 0.26 -10.20
C ASP A 79 -5.90 -1.01 -10.24
N SER A 80 -6.78 -1.17 -9.26
CA SER A 80 -7.63 -2.36 -9.09
C SER A 80 -9.00 -2.22 -9.76
N ALA A 81 -9.34 -1.05 -10.30
CA ALA A 81 -10.57 -0.87 -11.05
C ALA A 81 -10.55 -1.85 -12.24
N PRO A 82 -11.55 -2.73 -12.39
CA PRO A 82 -11.62 -3.57 -13.57
C PRO A 82 -11.62 -2.64 -14.79
N PRO A 83 -10.93 -3.01 -15.89
CA PRO A 83 -11.01 -2.21 -17.11
C PRO A 83 -12.49 -2.00 -17.40
N LEU A 84 -12.90 -0.73 -17.49
CA LEU A 84 -14.25 -0.39 -17.88
C LEU A 84 -14.50 -1.14 -19.19
N HIS A 85 -15.30 -2.19 -19.11
CA HIS A 85 -15.92 -2.77 -20.28
C HIS A 85 -16.79 -1.64 -20.82
N THR A 86 -16.27 -0.88 -21.78
CA THR A 86 -17.16 -0.16 -22.68
C THR A 86 -18.06 -1.24 -23.25
N THR A 87 -19.36 -1.08 -23.01
CA THR A 87 -20.37 -1.93 -23.63
C THR A 87 -20.24 -1.73 -25.13
N THR A 88 -19.40 -2.54 -25.77
CA THR A 88 -19.55 -2.88 -27.17
C THR A 88 -20.48 -4.08 -27.16
N GLU A 89 -21.63 -3.91 -27.81
CA GLU A 89 -22.69 -4.90 -27.97
C GLU A 89 -22.16 -6.32 -28.25
N PRO A 90 -22.93 -7.35 -27.84
CA PRO A 90 -22.51 -8.74 -27.97
C PRO A 90 -22.62 -9.19 -29.43
N THR A 91 -21.55 -9.03 -30.21
CA THR A 91 -21.43 -9.77 -31.47
C THR A 91 -20.95 -11.19 -31.16
N ARG A 92 -21.91 -12.12 -31.23
CA ARG A 92 -21.72 -13.57 -31.31
C ARG A 92 -20.41 -13.96 -32.01
N VAL A 93 -19.52 -14.66 -31.31
CA VAL A 93 -18.87 -15.86 -31.88
C VAL A 93 -18.62 -16.88 -30.76
N SER A 94 -19.39 -17.95 -30.81
CA SER A 94 -19.15 -19.19 -30.09
C SER A 94 -17.87 -19.86 -30.59
N ARG A 95 -16.97 -20.24 -29.69
CA ARG A 95 -16.10 -21.45 -29.81
C ARG A 95 -15.39 -21.68 -28.47
N THR A 96 -15.91 -22.54 -27.60
CA THR A 96 -15.68 -24.00 -27.57
C THR A 96 -14.40 -24.38 -26.79
N ARG A 97 -14.65 -25.15 -25.72
CA ARG A 97 -13.80 -26.11 -24.98
C ARG A 97 -13.06 -25.61 -23.73
N ILE A 98 -13.79 -25.74 -22.62
CA ILE A 98 -13.28 -26.14 -21.32
C ILE A 98 -12.94 -27.64 -21.41
N SER A 99 -11.70 -28.04 -21.12
CA SER A 99 -11.35 -29.42 -20.81
C SER A 99 -10.83 -29.52 -19.39
N GLU A 100 -11.47 -30.41 -18.65
CA GLU A 100 -11.42 -30.69 -17.23
C GLU A 100 -10.07 -31.23 -16.75
N ALA A 101 -9.78 -31.07 -15.45
CA ALA A 101 -9.08 -32.11 -14.67
C ALA A 101 -9.19 -31.83 -13.16
N ARG A 102 -10.29 -32.26 -12.53
CA ARG A 102 -10.28 -32.56 -11.09
C ARG A 102 -10.84 -33.96 -10.85
N ARG A 103 -9.94 -34.93 -10.95
CA ARG A 103 -10.10 -36.26 -10.36
C ARG A 103 -10.04 -36.14 -8.84
N ALA A 104 -11.08 -36.57 -8.16
CA ALA A 104 -10.99 -37.21 -6.85
C ALA A 104 -12.24 -38.08 -6.66
N VAL A 105 -12.10 -39.36 -6.99
CA VAL A 105 -13.03 -40.44 -6.66
C VAL A 105 -12.72 -40.89 -5.23
N GLY A 106 -13.75 -41.09 -4.40
CA GLY A 106 -13.59 -41.78 -3.13
C GLY A 106 -14.76 -41.68 -2.14
N LEU A 107 -15.88 -42.35 -2.41
CA LEU A 107 -16.94 -42.72 -1.45
C LEU A 107 -17.80 -43.79 -2.19
N LYS A 108 -18.17 -44.98 -1.70
CA LYS A 108 -18.30 -45.59 -0.37
C LYS A 108 -18.49 -47.10 -0.58
N ALA A 109 -18.26 -47.90 0.45
CA ALA A 109 -19.28 -48.80 0.98
C ALA A 109 -19.13 -48.79 2.51
#